data_AF-A0ABD3Y0W1-F1
#
_entry.id   AF-A0ABD3Y0W1-F1
#
_cell.length_a   1.000
_cell.length_b   1.000
_cell.length_c   1.000
_cell.angle_alpha   90.00
_cell.angle_beta   90.00
_cell.angle_gamma   90.00
#
_symmetry.space_group_name_H-M   'P 1'
#
loop_
_entity.id
_entity.type
_entity.pdbx_description
1 polymer ?
#
loop_
_entity_poly.entity_id
_entity_poly.type
_entity_poly.pdbx_seq_one_letter_code
_entity_poly.pdbx_strand_id
1 'polypeptide(L)'
;LFSYQNISDSIFSICQAVFNRTGKSGKELNLDKGDILQVLDSRGDWWKLKNHKGEVGHAPYVMLQVIYGPGINQKPKRYFSRRKHIIVIIISVAIIVFIVVIGVMQIKRPPFV
;
A
#
# COMPACT_ATOMS: atom_id res chain seq x y z
N LEU A 1 -17.24 -28.29 -33.30
CA LEU A 1 -16.12 -27.37 -33.06
C LEU A 1 -16.64 -26.20 -32.22
N PHE A 2 -16.82 -26.42 -30.92
CA PHE A 2 -17.28 -25.37 -30.00
C PHE A 2 -16.07 -24.56 -29.52
N SER A 3 -16.20 -23.25 -29.66
CA SER A 3 -15.21 -22.19 -29.43
C SER A 3 -14.53 -22.26 -28.06
N TYR A 4 -13.21 -22.45 -28.04
CA TYR A 4 -12.37 -22.40 -26.83
C TYR A 4 -12.02 -20.97 -26.37
N GLN A 5 -12.49 -19.95 -27.10
CA GLN A 5 -12.04 -18.55 -26.96
C GLN A 5 -12.80 -17.72 -25.92
N ASN A 6 -13.84 -18.25 -25.26
CA ASN A 6 -14.64 -17.46 -24.29
C ASN A 6 -14.34 -17.74 -22.82
N ILE A 7 -13.42 -18.65 -22.51
CA ILE A 7 -13.15 -19.03 -21.11
C ILE A 7 -12.29 -17.96 -20.41
N SER A 8 -11.39 -17.28 -21.13
CA SER A 8 -10.47 -16.28 -20.57
C SER A 8 -11.15 -15.04 -19.98
N ASP A 9 -12.31 -14.64 -20.51
CA ASP A 9 -12.99 -13.40 -20.08
C ASP A 9 -13.74 -13.56 -18.75
N SER A 10 -13.93 -14.80 -18.29
CA SER A 10 -14.62 -15.11 -17.03
C SER A 10 -13.70 -15.67 -15.95
N ILE A 11 -12.38 -15.68 -16.19
CA ILE A 11 -11.43 -16.15 -15.19
C ILE A 11 -11.17 -15.05 -14.17
N PHE A 12 -11.84 -15.14 -13.03
CA PHE A 12 -11.60 -14.23 -11.92
C PHE A 12 -10.30 -14.56 -11.19
N SER A 13 -9.58 -13.51 -10.80
CA SER A 13 -8.44 -13.66 -9.90
C SER A 13 -8.92 -13.76 -8.45
N ILE A 14 -8.31 -14.65 -7.69
CA ILE A 14 -8.63 -15.01 -6.31
C ILE A 14 -7.40 -14.76 -5.43
N CYS A 15 -7.62 -14.12 -4.30
CA CYS A 15 -6.62 -13.92 -3.27
C CYS A 15 -7.17 -14.28 -1.89
N GLN A 16 -6.27 -14.50 -0.95
CA GLN A 16 -6.57 -14.76 0.44
C GLN A 16 -5.99 -13.66 1.33
N ALA A 17 -6.76 -13.18 2.30
CA ALA A 17 -6.26 -12.28 3.31
C ALA A 17 -5.29 -13.02 4.25
N VAL A 18 -4.08 -12.52 4.41
CA VAL A 18 -3.08 -13.09 5.34
C VAL A 18 -3.04 -12.40 6.69
N PHE A 19 -3.72 -11.26 6.83
CA PHE A 19 -3.82 -10.48 8.05
C PHE A 19 -5.26 -10.04 8.31
N ASN A 20 -5.61 -9.90 9.59
CA ASN A 20 -6.87 -9.30 10.01
C ASN A 20 -6.79 -7.78 9.86
N ARG A 21 -7.82 -7.17 9.29
CA ARG A 21 -7.97 -5.73 9.24
C ARG A 21 -9.44 -5.34 9.22
N THR A 22 -9.85 -4.61 10.24
CA THR A 22 -11.15 -3.93 10.22
C THR A 22 -11.02 -2.65 9.40
N GLY A 23 -11.83 -2.51 8.36
CA GLY A 23 -11.95 -1.30 7.57
C GLY A 23 -12.38 -0.13 8.46
N LYS A 24 -11.61 0.95 8.45
CA LYS A 24 -11.87 2.14 9.29
C LYS A 24 -12.86 3.11 8.66
N SER A 25 -13.26 2.86 7.41
CA SER A 25 -14.13 3.71 6.61
C SER A 25 -14.97 2.82 5.68
N GLY A 26 -16.18 3.26 5.30
CA GLY A 26 -17.08 2.50 4.42
C GLY A 26 -16.55 2.19 3.02
N LYS A 27 -15.32 2.62 2.69
CA LYS A 27 -14.61 2.29 1.44
C LYS A 27 -13.58 1.16 1.60
N GLU A 28 -13.21 0.80 2.83
CA GLU A 28 -12.27 -0.27 3.17
C GLU A 28 -13.03 -1.57 3.45
N LEU A 29 -12.54 -2.70 2.94
CA LEU A 29 -13.15 -4.01 3.21
C LEU A 29 -12.66 -4.54 4.57
N ASN A 30 -13.57 -5.13 5.35
CA ASN A 30 -13.17 -5.94 6.50
C ASN A 30 -12.50 -7.22 6.00
N LEU A 31 -11.28 -7.46 6.47
CA LEU A 31 -10.49 -8.63 6.17
C LEU A 31 -10.32 -9.46 7.43
N ASP A 32 -10.71 -10.72 7.39
CA ASP A 32 -10.29 -11.72 8.35
C ASP A 32 -9.23 -12.63 7.73
N LYS A 33 -8.19 -12.96 8.49
CA LYS A 33 -7.12 -13.84 8.00
C LYS A 33 -7.73 -15.18 7.60
N GLY A 34 -7.43 -15.58 6.37
CA GLY A 34 -7.99 -16.77 5.76
C GLY A 34 -9.12 -16.48 4.77
N ASP A 35 -9.69 -15.27 4.78
CA ASP A 35 -10.78 -14.90 3.89
C ASP A 35 -10.37 -15.00 2.42
N ILE A 36 -11.23 -15.63 1.64
CA ILE A 36 -11.10 -15.73 0.19
C ILE A 36 -11.83 -14.56 -0.46
N LEU A 37 -11.10 -13.83 -1.29
CA LEU A 37 -11.53 -12.58 -1.89
C LEU A 37 -11.32 -12.63 -3.39
N GLN A 38 -12.35 -12.19 -4.11
CA GLN A 38 -12.29 -12.00 -5.55
C GLN A 38 -11.63 -10.65 -5.85
N VAL A 39 -10.60 -10.66 -6.68
CA VAL A 39 -9.93 -9.44 -7.15
C VAL A 39 -10.73 -8.86 -8.31
N LEU A 40 -11.29 -7.67 -8.09
CA LEU A 40 -12.03 -6.92 -9.09
C LEU A 40 -11.11 -5.94 -9.84
N ASP A 41 -10.19 -5.30 -9.12
CA ASP A 41 -9.20 -4.41 -9.71
C ASP A 41 -7.86 -4.53 -8.96
N SER A 42 -6.78 -4.80 -9.70
CA SER A 42 -5.41 -4.91 -9.18
C SER A 42 -4.51 -3.76 -9.64
N ARG A 43 -5.08 -2.70 -10.24
CA ARG A 43 -4.34 -1.53 -10.72
C ARG A 43 -3.95 -0.61 -9.56
N GLY A 44 -2.85 -0.93 -8.88
CA GLY A 44 -2.24 -0.05 -7.88
C GLY A 44 -1.83 -0.76 -6.59
N ASP A 45 -1.57 0.03 -5.54
CA ASP A 45 -1.18 -0.47 -4.22
C ASP A 45 -2.39 -0.94 -3.38
N TRP A 46 -3.59 -0.45 -3.72
CA TRP A 46 -4.85 -0.81 -3.09
C TRP A 46 -5.72 -1.50 -4.12
N TRP A 47 -6.02 -2.76 -3.87
CA TRP A 47 -6.82 -3.58 -4.77
C TRP A 47 -8.28 -3.50 -4.36
N LYS A 48 -9.16 -3.47 -5.36
CA LYS A 48 -10.59 -3.57 -5.17
C LYS A 48 -10.97 -5.03 -5.12
N LEU A 49 -11.59 -5.43 -4.02
CA LEU A 49 -11.88 -6.82 -3.69
C LEU A 49 -13.37 -6.97 -3.39
N LYS A 50 -13.86 -8.20 -3.57
CA LYS A 50 -15.20 -8.62 -3.14
C LYS A 50 -15.09 -9.83 -2.22
N ASN A 51 -15.74 -9.76 -1.06
CA ASN A 51 -15.79 -10.89 -0.13
C ASN A 51 -16.95 -11.84 -0.46
N HIS A 52 -17.03 -12.94 0.29
CA HIS A 52 -18.09 -13.94 0.16
C HIS A 52 -19.49 -13.39 0.49
N LYS A 53 -19.60 -12.30 1.28
CA LYS A 53 -20.87 -11.62 1.60
C LYS A 53 -21.35 -10.70 0.47
N GLY A 54 -20.54 -10.55 -0.57
CA GLY A 54 -20.82 -9.66 -1.69
C GLY A 54 -20.41 -8.20 -1.46
N GLU A 55 -19.81 -7.90 -0.31
CA GLU A 55 -19.32 -6.57 0.02
C GLU A 55 -18.06 -6.27 -0.78
N VAL A 56 -18.00 -5.05 -1.32
CA VAL A 56 -16.89 -4.59 -2.15
C VAL A 56 -16.16 -3.48 -1.42
N GLY A 57 -14.84 -3.59 -1.34
CA GLY A 57 -14.00 -2.58 -0.71
C GLY A 57 -12.57 -2.66 -1.19
N HIS A 58 -11.75 -1.73 -0.73
CA HIS A 58 -10.33 -1.71 -1.06
C HIS A 58 -9.50 -2.27 0.09
N ALA A 59 -8.45 -3.00 -0.27
CA ALA A 59 -7.43 -3.42 0.67
C ALA A 59 -6.04 -3.39 0.03
N PRO A 60 -4.97 -3.13 0.80
CA PRO A 60 -3.64 -3.07 0.25
C PRO A 60 -3.14 -4.46 -0.13
N TYR A 61 -2.54 -4.59 -1.32
CA TYR A 61 -2.13 -5.91 -1.86
C TYR A 61 -1.12 -6.65 -0.96
N VAL A 62 -0.35 -5.92 -0.15
CA VAL A 62 0.64 -6.49 0.78
C VAL A 62 0.01 -7.36 1.86
N MET A 63 -1.28 -7.17 2.13
CA MET A 63 -2.05 -7.98 3.09
C MET A 63 -2.74 -9.18 2.44
N LEU A 64 -2.50 -9.40 1.14
CA LEU A 64 -3.15 -10.43 0.34
C LEU A 64 -2.10 -11.42 -0.19
N GLN A 65 -2.52 -12.68 -0.29
CA GLN A 65 -1.79 -13.74 -0.95
C GLN A 65 -2.61 -14.19 -2.16
N VAL A 66 -2.11 -13.96 -3.38
CA VAL A 66 -2.80 -14.40 -4.59
C VAL A 66 -2.74 -15.93 -4.66
N ILE A 67 -3.92 -16.55 -4.72
CA ILE A 67 -4.07 -18.01 -4.89
C ILE A 67 -4.14 -18.33 -6.38
N TYR A 68 -4.88 -17.52 -7.13
CA TYR A 68 -5.10 -17.71 -8.55
C TYR A 68 -5.20 -16.34 -9.22
N GLY A 69 -4.36 -16.04 -10.20
CA GLY A 69 -4.28 -14.68 -10.75
C GLY A 69 -3.77 -14.63 -12.17
N PRO A 70 -4.44 -15.29 -13.14
CA PRO A 70 -4.06 -15.16 -14.53
C PRO A 70 -4.17 -13.68 -14.95
N GLY A 71 -3.04 -13.08 -15.34
CA GLY A 71 -2.98 -11.68 -15.75
C GLY A 71 -2.73 -10.66 -14.63
N ILE A 72 -2.59 -11.07 -13.36
CA ILE A 72 -2.09 -10.16 -12.33
C ILE A 72 -0.58 -10.01 -12.50
N ASN A 73 -0.15 -8.93 -13.17
CA ASN A 73 1.24 -8.48 -13.17
C ASN A 73 1.58 -7.89 -11.80
N GLN A 74 1.84 -8.76 -10.82
CA GLN A 74 2.23 -8.33 -9.47
C GLN A 74 3.55 -7.57 -9.56
N LYS A 75 3.53 -6.29 -9.19
CA LYS A 75 4.78 -5.61 -8.85
C LYS A 75 5.42 -6.39 -7.70
N PRO A 76 6.74 -6.69 -7.74
CA PRO A 76 7.39 -7.46 -6.68
C PRO A 76 7.06 -6.82 -5.33
N LYS A 77 6.71 -7.63 -4.31
CA LYS A 77 6.35 -7.17 -2.95
C LYS A 77 7.38 -6.15 -2.51
N ARG A 78 7.07 -4.87 -2.69
CA ARG A 78 7.95 -3.77 -2.30
C ARG A 78 7.74 -3.66 -0.81
N TYR A 79 8.38 -4.54 -0.06
CA TYR A 79 8.46 -4.45 1.39
C TYR A 79 8.76 -3.00 1.69
N PHE A 80 7.83 -2.34 2.37
CA PHE A 80 7.89 -0.93 2.71
C PHE A 80 9.21 -0.70 3.42
N SER A 81 10.21 -0.27 2.66
CA SER A 81 11.59 -0.31 3.09
C SER A 81 11.74 0.77 4.15
N ARG A 82 11.68 0.35 5.41
CA ARG A 82 11.90 1.20 6.59
C ARG A 82 13.18 2.03 6.45
N ARG A 83 14.15 1.57 5.66
CA ARG A 83 15.39 2.30 5.35
C ARG A 83 15.14 3.64 4.66
N LYS A 84 14.13 3.77 3.79
CA LYS A 84 13.81 5.06 3.14
C LYS A 84 13.25 6.07 4.13
N HIS A 85 12.43 5.62 5.08
CA HIS A 85 11.87 6.48 6.13
C HIS A 85 12.94 6.94 7.12
N ILE A 86 13.88 6.05 7.48
CA ILE A 86 14.99 6.40 8.38
C ILE A 86 15.89 7.47 7.75
N ILE A 87 16.25 7.33 6.47
CA ILE A 87 17.11 8.31 5.77
C ILE A 87 16.43 9.69 5.69
N VAL A 88 15.14 9.75 5.38
CA VAL A 88 14.39 11.01 5.31
C VAL A 88 14.33 11.69 6.69
N ILE A 89 14.10 10.92 7.76
CA ILE A 89 14.07 11.46 9.13
C ILE A 89 15.44 12.05 9.51
N ILE A 90 16.54 11.34 9.22
CA ILE A 90 17.90 11.82 9.52
C ILE A 90 18.20 13.13 8.79
N ILE A 91 17.86 13.23 7.50
CA ILE A 91 18.10 14.44 6.70
C ILE A 91 17.27 15.61 7.23
N SER A 92 15.98 15.42 7.54
CA SER A 92 15.14 16.48 8.10
C SER A 92 15.64 16.98 9.47
N VAL A 93 16.08 16.08 10.35
CA VAL A 93 16.62 16.46 11.66
C VAL A 93 17.93 17.24 11.51
N ALA A 94 18.83 16.82 10.62
CA ALA A 94 20.09 17.53 10.35
C ALA A 94 19.85 18.96 9.84
N ILE A 95 18.89 19.15 8.94
CA ILE A 95 18.52 20.47 8.40
C ILE A 95 17.97 21.38 9.50
N ILE A 96 17.10 20.87 10.37
CA ILE A 96 16.52 21.65 11.48
C ILE A 96 17.62 22.11 12.44
N VAL A 97 18.54 21.22 12.82
CA VAL A 97 19.66 21.57 13.71
C VAL A 97 20.56 22.63 13.07
N PHE A 98 20.86 22.51 11.77
CA PHE A 98 21.66 23.49 11.05
C PHE A 98 21.02 24.89 11.03
N ILE A 99 19.71 24.97 10.80
CA ILE A 99 18.95 26.23 10.82
C ILE A 99 18.98 26.86 12.21
N VAL A 100 18.81 26.07 13.27
CA VAL A 100 18.86 26.55 14.66
C VAL A 100 20.26 27.06 15.01
N VAL A 101 21.31 26.32 14.64
CA VAL A 101 22.71 26.72 14.90
C VAL A 101 23.05 28.01 14.17
N ILE A 102 22.70 28.13 12.89
CA ILE A 102 22.91 29.37 12.13
C ILE A 102 22.10 30.52 12.74
N GLY A 103 20.84 30.29 13.09
CA GLY A 103 19.97 31.29 13.71
C GLY A 103 20.55 31.83 15.02
N VAL A 104 21.06 30.96 15.89
CA VAL A 104 21.74 31.35 17.14
C VAL A 104 23.04 32.10 16.86
N MET A 105 23.78 31.76 15.79
CA MET A 105 25.00 32.45 15.39
C MET A 105 24.75 33.86 14.81
N GLN A 106 23.58 34.14 14.24
CA GLN A 106 23.26 35.50 13.73
C GLN A 106 22.83 36.47 14.84
N ILE A 107 22.41 35.99 16.03
CA ILE A 107 21.91 36.83 17.13
C ILE A 107 23.05 37.49 17.94
N LYS A 108 24.30 37.00 17.80
CA LYS A 108 25.48 37.52 18.51
C LYS A 108 26.38 38.44 17.66
N ARG A 109 25.87 39.08 16.61
CA ARG A 109 26.65 40.12 15.91
C ARG A 109 26.46 41.45 16.66
N PRO A 110 27.48 41.98 17.36
CA PRO A 110 27.36 43.29 18.02
C PRO A 110 27.08 44.36 16.95
N PRO A 111 26.32 45.42 17.28
CA PRO A 111 26.13 46.53 16.35
C PRO A 111 27.51 47.10 16.00
N PHE A 112 27.77 47.21 14.70
CA PHE A 112 28.95 47.89 14.19
C PHE A 112 28.96 49.31 14.76
N VAL A 113 30.01 49.62 15.53
CA VAL A 113 30.39 50.99 15.93
C VAL A 113 30.91 51.73 14.70
#